data_AF-Q8FMK0-F1
#
_entry.id   AF-Q8FMK0-F1
#
_cell.length_a   1.000
_cell.length_b   1.000
_cell.length_c   1.000
_cell.angle_alpha   90.00
_cell.angle_beta   90.00
_cell.angle_gamma   90.00
#
_symmetry.space_group_name_H-M   'P 1'
#
loop_
_entity.id
_entity.type
_entity.pdbx_description
1 polymer ?
#
loop_
_entity_poly.entity_id
_entity_poly.type
_entity_poly.pdbx_seq_one_letter_code
_entity_poly.pdbx_strand_id
1 'polypeptide(L)'
;MKFFNTNPRLRNFEPENPNLWVPRTIGLGWDLNIGAVAVKLGLIRPDDSLPDLEEHIPNEVSTTLRIAPILGAVAVTVAGVQLARTHDRLPSHWGLTMKPARWSNAPAAVAPPVLISAGSAIWATAAPRVDVTLAAQALGLQTMSLLLLAAAARPSSRLLPATGLIALPAVATGILTATVRSALNNLDTKLKSDNAS
;
A
#
# COMPACT_ATOMS: atom_id res chain seq x y z
N MET A 1 16.88 25.66 9.22
CA MET A 1 17.40 24.33 8.85
C MET A 1 16.21 23.39 8.95
N LYS A 2 15.64 22.94 7.82
CA LYS A 2 14.45 22.06 7.84
C LYS A 2 14.87 20.70 8.39
N PHE A 3 14.24 20.27 9.48
CA PHE A 3 14.44 18.95 10.06
C PHE A 3 13.89 17.92 9.07
N PHE A 4 14.77 17.27 8.31
CA PHE A 4 14.40 16.04 7.63
C PHE A 4 14.13 15.01 8.70
N ASN A 5 12.95 14.39 8.66
CA ASN A 5 12.57 13.37 9.62
C ASN A 5 13.51 12.15 9.44
N THR A 6 14.45 11.98 10.36
CA THR A 6 15.41 10.87 10.33
C THR A 6 14.77 9.54 10.77
N ASN A 7 13.49 9.54 11.13
CA ASN A 7 12.79 8.35 11.58
C ASN A 7 12.46 7.44 10.38
N PRO A 8 13.08 6.25 10.24
CA PRO A 8 12.88 5.36 9.10
C PRO A 8 11.45 4.83 8.96
N ARG A 9 10.58 5.06 9.96
CA ARG A 9 9.19 4.59 10.02
C ARG A 9 8.19 5.43 9.20
N LEU A 10 8.57 6.63 8.73
CA LEU A 10 7.61 7.60 8.16
C LEU A 10 7.99 8.22 6.81
N ARG A 11 9.07 7.73 6.18
CA ARG A 11 9.72 8.37 5.02
C ARG A 11 8.82 8.67 3.81
N ASN A 12 7.72 7.94 3.66
CA ASN A 12 6.84 8.09 2.49
C ASN A 12 5.53 8.82 2.82
N PHE A 13 5.35 9.29 4.06
CA PHE A 13 4.18 10.05 4.48
C PHE A 13 4.60 11.30 5.25
N GLU A 14 4.87 12.37 4.49
CA GLU A 14 5.25 13.68 5.02
C GLU A 14 4.27 14.75 4.48
N PRO A 15 3.08 14.93 5.09
CA PRO A 15 2.06 15.86 4.58
C PRO A 15 2.52 17.32 4.59
N GLU A 16 3.42 17.69 5.51
CA GLU A 16 4.03 19.02 5.61
C GLU A 16 5.00 19.34 4.46
N ASN A 17 5.56 18.30 3.83
CA ASN A 17 6.51 18.44 2.74
C ASN A 17 5.75 18.48 1.40
N PRO A 18 5.64 19.63 0.70
CA PRO A 18 4.80 19.75 -0.49
C PRO A 18 5.36 19.03 -1.73
N ASN A 19 6.60 18.52 -1.66
CA ASN A 19 7.25 17.84 -2.77
C ASN A 19 6.70 16.42 -2.93
N LEU A 20 6.25 16.09 -4.14
CA LEU A 20 5.77 14.75 -4.48
C LEU A 20 6.92 13.73 -4.54
N TRP A 21 8.09 14.15 -5.02
CA TRP A 21 9.26 13.30 -5.15
C TRP A 21 10.27 13.69 -4.07
N VAL A 22 10.61 12.74 -3.21
CA VAL A 22 11.58 12.94 -2.13
C VAL A 22 12.77 12.00 -2.36
N PRO A 23 14.03 12.46 -2.22
CA PRO A 23 15.19 11.59 -2.40
C PRO A 23 15.15 10.41 -1.42
N ARG A 24 15.50 9.21 -1.90
CA ARG A 24 15.63 8.04 -1.05
C ARG A 24 16.72 8.27 -0.01
N THR A 25 16.42 7.99 1.26
CA THR A 25 17.45 8.06 2.30
C THR A 25 18.35 6.81 2.33
N ILE A 26 17.96 5.71 1.66
CA ILE A 26 18.83 4.54 1.45
C ILE A 26 18.79 4.16 -0.03
N GLY A 27 19.95 4.13 -0.67
CA GLY A 27 20.10 3.82 -2.10
C GLY A 27 19.93 5.04 -3.01
N LEU A 28 19.98 4.80 -4.31
CA LEU A 28 19.76 5.81 -5.35
C LEU A 28 18.28 5.85 -5.75
N GLY A 29 17.72 7.03 -5.96
CA GLY A 29 16.38 7.23 -6.51
C GLY A 29 15.50 8.17 -5.72
N TRP A 30 14.22 8.15 -6.06
CA TRP A 30 13.17 8.98 -5.49
C TRP A 30 12.04 8.12 -4.95
N ASP A 31 11.46 8.52 -3.83
CA ASP A 31 10.21 7.99 -3.30
C ASP A 31 9.07 8.98 -3.55
N LEU A 32 7.87 8.44 -3.73
CA LEU A 32 6.65 9.23 -3.80
C LEU A 32 6.19 9.56 -2.38
N ASN A 33 6.11 10.84 -2.06
CA ASN A 33 5.51 11.31 -0.81
C ASN A 33 3.99 11.22 -0.89
N ILE A 34 3.45 10.18 -0.26
CA ILE A 34 2.01 9.90 -0.20
C ILE A 34 1.25 10.98 0.60
N GLY A 35 1.89 11.59 1.60
CA GLY A 35 1.33 12.70 2.36
C GLY A 35 1.08 13.92 1.45
N ALA A 36 2.07 14.29 0.64
CA ALA A 36 1.93 15.39 -0.33
C ALA A 36 0.85 15.11 -1.39
N VAL A 37 0.71 13.85 -1.84
CA VAL A 37 -0.38 13.44 -2.74
C VAL A 37 -1.72 13.64 -2.06
N ALA A 38 -1.90 13.15 -0.83
CA ALA A 38 -3.15 13.27 -0.09
C ALA A 38 -3.54 14.74 0.16
N VAL A 39 -2.58 15.59 0.54
CA VAL A 39 -2.79 17.04 0.71
C VAL A 39 -3.21 17.70 -0.59
N LYS A 40 -2.51 17.42 -1.71
CA LYS A 40 -2.86 18.00 -3.02
C LYS A 40 -4.22 17.53 -3.53
N LEU A 41 -4.68 16.35 -3.12
CA LEU A 41 -6.02 15.85 -3.40
C LEU A 41 -7.09 16.39 -2.41
N GLY A 42 -6.72 17.22 -1.44
CA GLY A 42 -7.62 17.77 -0.43
C GLY A 42 -8.16 16.74 0.56
N LEU A 43 -7.46 15.61 0.72
CA LEU A 43 -7.90 14.49 1.55
C LEU A 43 -7.55 14.67 3.04
N ILE A 44 -6.43 15.32 3.31
CA ILE A 44 -5.89 15.65 4.63
C ILE A 44 -5.28 17.06 4.59
N ARG A 45 -5.02 17.65 5.76
CA ARG A 45 -4.31 18.93 5.88
C ARG A 45 -2.80 18.71 6.00
N PRO A 46 -1.96 19.71 5.68
CA PRO A 46 -0.51 19.60 5.81
C PRO A 46 -0.04 19.32 7.24
N ASP A 47 -0.79 19.79 8.25
CA ASP A 47 -0.52 19.61 9.69
C ASP A 47 -1.02 18.26 10.24
N ASP A 48 -1.70 17.43 9.44
CA ASP A 48 -2.20 16.12 9.88
C ASP A 48 -1.09 15.04 9.81
N SER A 49 -0.07 15.17 10.66
CA SER A 49 1.07 14.25 10.70
C SER A 49 0.71 12.93 11.42
N LEU A 50 1.12 11.78 10.84
CA LEU A 50 0.92 10.48 11.48
C LEU A 50 1.66 10.28 12.82
N PRO A 51 2.93 10.71 13.01
CA PRO A 51 3.56 10.56 14.31
C PRO A 51 2.81 11.28 15.43
N ASP A 52 2.23 12.45 15.17
CA ASP A 52 1.46 13.19 16.18
C ASP A 52 0.11 12.52 16.48
N LEU A 53 -0.45 11.84 15.48
CA LEU A 53 -1.74 11.15 15.58
C LEU A 53 -1.62 9.68 16.01
N GLU A 54 -0.40 9.13 16.12
CA GLU A 54 -0.15 7.70 16.38
C GLU A 54 -0.85 7.22 17.66
N GLU A 55 -0.77 8.01 18.73
CA GLU A 55 -1.39 7.71 20.03
C GLU A 55 -2.94 7.77 20.00
N HIS A 56 -3.49 8.38 18.96
CA HIS A 56 -4.92 8.59 18.78
C HIS A 56 -5.54 7.60 17.78
N ILE A 57 -4.74 6.75 17.15
CA ILE A 57 -5.25 5.69 16.26
C ILE A 57 -6.07 4.69 17.10
N PRO A 58 -7.34 4.41 16.73
CA PRO A 58 -8.15 3.42 17.44
C PRO A 58 -7.51 2.02 17.40
N ASN A 59 -7.68 1.25 18.48
CA ASN A 59 -7.13 -0.10 18.59
C ASN A 59 -7.66 -1.03 17.50
N GLU A 60 -8.90 -0.82 17.06
CA GLU A 60 -9.55 -1.56 15.99
C GLU A 60 -8.84 -1.35 14.65
N VAL A 61 -8.44 -0.10 14.35
CA VAL A 61 -7.69 0.24 13.13
C VAL A 61 -6.32 -0.41 13.17
N SER A 62 -5.62 -0.30 14.29
CA SER A 62 -4.30 -0.92 14.49
C SER A 62 -4.36 -2.45 14.36
N THR A 63 -5.38 -3.08 14.94
CA THR A 63 -5.61 -4.53 14.84
C THR A 63 -5.91 -4.94 13.40
N THR A 64 -6.76 -4.18 12.72
CA THR A 64 -7.10 -4.43 11.32
C THR A 64 -5.86 -4.34 10.42
N LEU A 65 -5.07 -3.28 10.57
CA LEU A 65 -3.84 -3.07 9.79
C LEU A 65 -2.76 -4.11 10.08
N ARG A 66 -2.78 -4.74 11.25
CA ARG A 66 -1.88 -5.84 11.59
C ARG A 66 -2.25 -7.14 10.87
N ILE A 67 -3.54 -7.42 10.72
CA ILE A 67 -4.04 -8.69 10.17
C ILE A 67 -4.23 -8.60 8.64
N ALA A 68 -4.60 -7.44 8.13
CA ALA A 68 -4.96 -7.25 6.72
C ALA A 68 -3.83 -7.66 5.74
N PRO A 69 -2.53 -7.32 5.96
CA PRO A 69 -1.47 -7.78 5.08
C PRO A 69 -1.33 -9.31 5.03
N ILE A 70 -1.61 -10.01 6.14
CA ILE A 70 -1.58 -11.48 6.17
C ILE A 70 -2.70 -12.02 5.28
N LEU A 71 -3.93 -11.52 5.46
CA LEU A 71 -5.09 -11.94 4.68
C LEU A 71 -4.92 -11.61 3.19
N GLY A 72 -4.39 -10.44 2.86
CA GLY A 72 -4.09 -10.07 1.48
C GLY A 72 -3.06 -11.00 0.84
N ALA A 73 -2.02 -11.40 1.58
CA ALA A 73 -1.05 -12.37 1.08
C ALA A 73 -1.64 -13.76 0.85
N VAL A 74 -2.52 -14.22 1.74
CA VAL A 74 -3.27 -15.46 1.54
C VAL A 74 -4.13 -15.37 0.29
N ALA A 75 -4.88 -14.28 0.10
CA ALA A 75 -5.74 -14.09 -1.07
C ALA A 75 -4.95 -14.12 -2.39
N VAL A 76 -3.82 -13.42 -2.47
CA VAL A 76 -2.94 -13.44 -3.65
C VAL A 76 -2.41 -14.85 -3.91
N THR A 77 -1.99 -15.56 -2.86
CA THR A 77 -1.45 -16.92 -2.98
C THR A 77 -2.51 -17.89 -3.50
N VAL A 78 -3.71 -17.86 -2.94
CA VAL A 78 -4.84 -18.70 -3.38
C VAL A 78 -5.17 -18.41 -4.85
N ALA A 79 -5.27 -17.14 -5.24
CA ALA A 79 -5.51 -16.76 -6.64
C ALA A 79 -4.41 -17.26 -7.58
N GLY A 80 -3.13 -17.10 -7.18
CA GLY A 80 -1.98 -17.55 -7.96
C GLY A 80 -1.95 -19.07 -8.13
N VAL A 81 -2.17 -19.83 -7.05
CA VAL A 81 -2.24 -21.30 -7.09
C VAL A 81 -3.40 -21.77 -7.96
N GLN A 82 -4.56 -21.15 -7.84
CA GLN A 82 -5.72 -21.48 -8.67
C GLN A 82 -5.43 -21.26 -10.16
N LEU A 83 -4.79 -20.13 -10.51
CA LEU A 83 -4.37 -19.83 -11.88
C LEU A 83 -3.33 -20.83 -12.39
N ALA A 84 -2.34 -21.18 -11.59
CA ALA A 84 -1.30 -22.15 -11.95
C ALA A 84 -1.85 -23.58 -12.15
N ARG A 85 -2.96 -23.93 -11.50
CA ARG A 85 -3.62 -25.24 -11.65
C ARG A 85 -4.58 -25.31 -12.83
N THR A 86 -5.15 -24.18 -13.24
CA THR A 86 -6.20 -24.12 -14.27
C THR A 86 -5.67 -23.80 -15.65
N HIS A 87 -4.44 -23.29 -15.75
CA HIS A 87 -3.84 -22.87 -17.01
C HIS A 87 -2.43 -23.48 -17.14
N ASP A 88 -2.07 -23.87 -18.36
CA ASP A 88 -0.70 -24.31 -18.65
C ASP A 88 0.26 -23.13 -18.84
N ARG A 89 -0.25 -22.05 -19.46
CA ARG A 89 0.52 -20.85 -19.77
C ARG A 89 -0.25 -19.58 -19.47
N LEU A 90 0.48 -18.58 -18.99
CA LEU A 90 -0.05 -17.26 -18.65
C LEU A 90 0.87 -16.17 -19.19
N PRO A 91 0.34 -14.96 -19.46
CA PRO A 91 1.16 -13.79 -19.72
C PRO A 91 2.09 -13.52 -18.54
N SER A 92 3.37 -13.29 -18.83
CA SER A 92 4.38 -12.91 -17.84
C SER A 92 5.00 -11.55 -18.11
N HIS A 93 4.70 -10.94 -19.25
CA HIS A 93 5.15 -9.59 -19.58
C HIS A 93 4.10 -8.87 -20.42
N TRP A 94 3.92 -7.57 -20.13
CA TRP A 94 3.05 -6.67 -20.88
C TRP A 94 3.89 -5.58 -21.54
N GLY A 95 3.66 -5.33 -22.82
CA GLY A 95 4.28 -4.21 -23.52
C GLY A 95 3.65 -2.87 -23.15
N LEU A 96 4.20 -1.77 -23.67
CA LEU A 96 3.74 -0.40 -23.39
C LEU A 96 2.26 -0.14 -23.73
N THR A 97 1.70 -0.91 -24.67
CA THR A 97 0.28 -0.84 -25.04
C THR A 97 -0.64 -1.69 -24.16
N MET A 98 -0.13 -2.21 -23.04
CA MET A 98 -0.82 -3.12 -22.12
C MET A 98 -1.29 -4.42 -22.77
N LYS A 99 -0.66 -4.82 -23.88
CA LYS A 99 -0.86 -6.12 -24.50
C LYS A 99 0.16 -7.12 -23.96
N PRO A 100 -0.24 -8.40 -23.74
CA PRO A 100 0.72 -9.47 -23.45
C PRO A 100 1.80 -9.54 -24.52
N ALA A 101 3.07 -9.43 -24.12
CA ALA A 101 4.21 -9.55 -25.04
C ALA A 101 4.96 -10.88 -24.88
N ARG A 102 4.93 -11.48 -23.68
CA ARG A 102 5.57 -12.76 -23.40
C ARG A 102 4.67 -13.64 -22.55
N TRP A 103 4.76 -14.95 -22.82
CA TRP A 103 4.02 -15.99 -22.13
C TRP A 103 5.01 -17.01 -21.54
N SER A 104 4.77 -17.43 -20.31
CA SER A 104 5.52 -18.50 -19.65
C SER A 104 4.57 -19.60 -19.18
N ASN A 105 5.12 -20.68 -18.62
CA ASN A 105 4.29 -21.63 -17.89
C ASN A 105 3.62 -20.93 -16.70
N ALA A 106 2.41 -21.38 -16.35
CA ALA A 106 1.60 -20.69 -15.36
C ALA A 106 2.26 -20.57 -13.98
N PRO A 107 2.94 -21.61 -13.43
CA PRO A 107 3.64 -21.47 -12.15
C PRO A 107 4.70 -20.36 -12.14
N ALA A 108 5.50 -20.21 -13.20
CA ALA A 108 6.50 -19.16 -13.25
C ALA A 108 5.88 -17.77 -13.47
N ALA A 109 4.75 -17.68 -14.16
CA ALA A 109 4.04 -16.42 -14.37
C ALA A 109 3.43 -15.86 -13.08
N VAL A 110 2.88 -16.74 -12.21
CA VAL A 110 2.24 -16.32 -10.95
C VAL A 110 3.23 -16.15 -9.80
N ALA A 111 4.43 -16.72 -9.89
CA ALA A 111 5.41 -16.68 -8.80
C ALA A 111 5.79 -15.25 -8.37
N PRO A 112 6.11 -14.30 -9.27
CA PRO A 112 6.46 -12.94 -8.87
C PRO A 112 5.39 -12.22 -8.03
N PRO A 113 4.11 -12.10 -8.47
CA PRO A 113 3.10 -11.41 -7.66
C PRO A 113 2.84 -12.11 -6.31
N VAL A 114 2.92 -13.45 -6.26
CA VAL A 114 2.77 -14.22 -5.00
C VAL A 114 3.94 -13.97 -4.05
N LEU A 115 5.18 -14.02 -4.54
CA LEU A 115 6.37 -13.79 -3.71
C LEU A 115 6.47 -12.36 -3.21
N ILE A 116 6.18 -11.36 -4.08
CA ILE A 116 6.11 -9.95 -3.68
C ILE A 116 5.07 -9.76 -2.58
N SER A 117 3.89 -10.36 -2.77
CA SER A 117 2.79 -10.29 -1.81
C SER A 117 3.16 -10.91 -0.46
N ALA A 118 3.71 -12.12 -0.45
CA ALA A 118 4.13 -12.81 0.77
C ALA A 118 5.25 -12.05 1.49
N GLY A 119 6.27 -11.60 0.75
CA GLY A 119 7.38 -10.80 1.30
C GLY A 119 6.89 -9.49 1.90
N SER A 120 5.95 -8.80 1.24
CA SER A 120 5.38 -7.55 1.76
C SER A 120 4.58 -7.75 3.05
N ALA A 121 3.84 -8.85 3.19
CA ALA A 121 3.13 -9.17 4.43
C ALA A 121 4.11 -9.43 5.57
N ILE A 122 5.13 -10.27 5.34
CA ILE A 122 6.18 -10.54 6.32
C ILE A 122 6.82 -9.23 6.77
N TRP A 123 7.17 -8.36 5.82
CA TRP A 123 7.80 -7.08 6.11
C TRP A 123 6.89 -6.14 6.93
N ALA A 124 5.62 -6.02 6.58
CA ALA A 124 4.65 -5.20 7.32
C ALA A 124 4.37 -5.73 8.74
N THR A 125 4.52 -7.03 8.97
CA THR A 125 4.29 -7.66 10.27
C THR A 125 5.56 -7.95 11.07
N ALA A 126 6.73 -7.57 10.56
CA ALA A 126 8.01 -7.87 11.21
C ALA A 126 8.23 -7.08 12.51
N ALA A 127 7.60 -5.91 12.63
CA ALA A 127 7.70 -5.08 13.82
C ALA A 127 6.71 -5.52 14.92
N PRO A 128 7.07 -5.39 16.22
CA PRO A 128 6.16 -5.72 17.33
C PRO A 128 4.91 -4.83 17.38
N ARG A 129 5.03 -3.59 16.91
CA ARG A 129 3.93 -2.63 16.77
C ARG A 129 3.58 -2.49 15.30
N VAL A 130 2.31 -2.18 15.00
CA VAL A 130 1.87 -1.97 13.63
C VAL A 130 2.54 -0.70 13.09
N ASP A 131 3.14 -0.80 11.91
CA ASP A 131 3.59 0.35 11.15
C ASP A 131 2.55 0.60 10.05
N VAL A 132 1.76 1.67 10.21
CA VAL A 132 0.66 2.01 9.30
C VAL A 132 1.16 2.21 7.88
N THR A 133 2.34 2.81 7.72
CA THR A 133 2.95 3.09 6.41
C THR A 133 3.36 1.79 5.72
N LEU A 134 3.96 0.85 6.46
CA LEU A 134 4.31 -0.46 5.90
C LEU A 134 3.08 -1.32 5.61
N ALA A 135 2.06 -1.31 6.48
CA ALA A 135 0.81 -2.01 6.25
C ALA A 135 0.10 -1.49 4.98
N ALA A 136 0.02 -0.16 4.81
CA ALA A 136 -0.56 0.46 3.63
C ALA A 136 0.19 0.10 2.34
N GLN A 137 1.53 0.11 2.37
CA GLN A 137 2.37 -0.31 1.24
C GLN A 137 2.20 -1.79 0.90
N ALA A 138 2.15 -2.67 1.90
CA ALA A 138 1.91 -4.10 1.68
C ALA A 138 0.55 -4.34 1.04
N LEU A 139 -0.51 -3.70 1.54
CA LEU A 139 -1.85 -3.80 0.95
C LEU A 139 -1.91 -3.23 -0.48
N GLY A 140 -1.15 -2.17 -0.76
CA GLY A 140 -1.00 -1.64 -2.12
C GLY A 140 -0.30 -2.62 -3.07
N LEU A 141 0.79 -3.25 -2.63
CA LEU A 141 1.50 -4.29 -3.39
C LEU A 141 0.61 -5.52 -3.62
N GLN A 142 -0.15 -5.94 -2.62
CA GLN A 142 -1.06 -7.07 -2.71
C GLN A 142 -2.21 -6.82 -3.68
N THR A 143 -2.78 -5.61 -3.65
CA THR A 143 -3.81 -5.19 -4.60
C THR A 143 -3.26 -5.16 -6.03
N MET A 144 -2.06 -4.61 -6.22
CA MET A 144 -1.35 -4.66 -7.50
C MET A 144 -1.14 -6.11 -7.96
N SER A 145 -0.66 -7.00 -7.08
CA SER A 145 -0.46 -8.41 -7.37
C SER A 145 -1.76 -9.10 -7.82
N LEU A 146 -2.89 -8.85 -7.14
CA LEU A 146 -4.19 -9.38 -7.55
C LEU A 146 -4.62 -8.87 -8.93
N LEU A 147 -4.42 -7.59 -9.21
CA LEU A 147 -4.76 -7.01 -10.52
C LEU A 147 -3.89 -7.58 -11.65
N LEU A 148 -2.61 -7.84 -11.38
CA LEU A 148 -1.71 -8.50 -12.34
C LEU A 148 -2.10 -9.96 -12.57
N LEU A 149 -2.48 -10.70 -11.52
CA LEU A 149 -3.04 -12.05 -11.66
C LEU A 149 -4.36 -12.04 -12.44
N ALA A 150 -5.24 -11.07 -12.19
CA ALA A 150 -6.47 -10.88 -12.94
C ALA A 150 -6.21 -10.52 -14.41
N ALA A 151 -5.20 -9.69 -14.68
CA ALA A 151 -4.75 -9.37 -16.03
C ALA A 151 -4.24 -10.62 -16.77
N ALA A 152 -3.50 -11.50 -16.07
CA ALA A 152 -3.05 -12.76 -16.62
C ALA A 152 -4.23 -13.71 -16.93
N ALA A 153 -5.25 -13.74 -16.07
CA ALA A 153 -6.48 -14.51 -16.27
C ALA A 153 -7.36 -13.95 -17.40
N ARG A 154 -7.26 -12.65 -17.68
CA ARG A 154 -8.07 -11.94 -18.69
C ARG A 154 -7.15 -11.14 -19.64
N PRO A 155 -6.36 -11.82 -20.48
CA PRO A 155 -5.31 -11.20 -21.30
C PRO A 155 -5.82 -10.20 -22.34
N SER A 156 -7.12 -10.23 -22.66
CA SER A 156 -7.77 -9.23 -23.53
C SER A 156 -7.97 -7.88 -22.85
N SER A 157 -7.94 -7.81 -21.52
CA SER A 157 -8.13 -6.58 -20.77
C SER A 157 -6.87 -5.74 -20.72
N ARG A 158 -6.96 -4.51 -21.21
CA ARG A 158 -5.90 -3.49 -21.06
C ARG A 158 -6.03 -2.70 -19.77
N LEU A 159 -7.22 -2.67 -19.18
CA LEU A 159 -7.51 -1.90 -17.96
C LEU A 159 -6.85 -2.53 -16.74
N LEU A 160 -6.91 -3.86 -16.60
CA LEU A 160 -6.34 -4.57 -15.44
C LEU A 160 -4.83 -4.31 -15.25
N PRO A 161 -3.96 -4.53 -16.26
CA PRO A 161 -2.54 -4.23 -16.10
C PRO A 161 -2.28 -2.73 -15.92
N ALA A 162 -3.04 -1.85 -16.58
CA ALA A 162 -2.92 -0.39 -16.39
C ALA A 162 -3.28 0.04 -14.96
N THR A 163 -4.37 -0.49 -14.40
CA THR A 163 -4.77 -0.22 -13.01
C THR A 163 -3.77 -0.80 -12.01
N GLY A 164 -3.12 -1.92 -12.33
CA GLY A 164 -2.04 -2.48 -11.51
C GLY A 164 -0.92 -1.47 -11.25
N LEU A 165 -0.54 -0.67 -12.26
CA LEU A 165 0.54 0.32 -12.12
C LEU A 165 0.25 1.42 -11.10
N ILE A 166 -1.02 1.79 -10.94
CA ILE A 166 -1.44 2.85 -10.02
C ILE A 166 -2.00 2.30 -8.70
N ALA A 167 -2.21 0.98 -8.60
CA ALA A 167 -2.85 0.37 -7.45
C ALA A 167 -2.08 0.61 -6.15
N LEU A 168 -0.76 0.45 -6.17
CA LEU A 168 0.07 0.69 -5.00
C LEU A 168 -0.10 2.11 -4.44
N PRO A 169 0.20 3.19 -5.20
CA PRO A 169 0.08 4.54 -4.66
C PRO A 169 -1.37 4.90 -4.31
N ALA A 170 -2.36 4.45 -5.08
CA ALA A 170 -3.77 4.72 -4.80
C ALA A 170 -4.24 4.08 -3.48
N VAL A 171 -3.96 2.80 -3.28
CA VAL A 171 -4.35 2.06 -2.07
C VAL A 171 -3.59 2.59 -0.86
N ALA A 172 -2.29 2.83 -0.97
CA ALA A 172 -1.50 3.38 0.13
C ALA A 172 -2.05 4.75 0.56
N THR A 173 -2.34 5.64 -0.41
CA THR A 173 -2.94 6.97 -0.14
C THR A 173 -4.28 6.84 0.57
N GLY A 174 -5.15 5.95 0.09
CA GLY A 174 -6.48 5.72 0.67
C GLY A 174 -6.40 5.23 2.12
N ILE A 175 -5.55 4.24 2.39
CA ILE A 175 -5.38 3.68 3.74
C ILE A 175 -4.82 4.74 4.69
N LEU A 176 -3.75 5.44 4.30
CA LEU A 176 -3.11 6.45 5.16
C LEU A 176 -4.06 7.60 5.48
N THR A 177 -4.80 8.09 4.48
CA THR A 177 -5.85 9.11 4.65
C THR A 177 -6.94 8.63 5.61
N ALA A 178 -7.41 7.39 5.43
CA ALA A 178 -8.45 6.83 6.28
C ALA A 178 -7.98 6.68 7.74
N THR A 179 -6.73 6.26 7.94
CA THR A 179 -6.14 6.16 9.29
C THR A 179 -6.02 7.53 9.95
N VAL A 180 -5.52 8.55 9.24
CA VAL A 180 -5.46 9.94 9.74
C VAL A 180 -6.84 10.42 10.15
N ARG A 181 -7.84 10.28 9.28
CA ARG A 181 -9.22 10.69 9.57
C ARG A 181 -9.78 9.95 10.78
N SER A 182 -9.49 8.65 10.90
CA SER A 182 -9.95 7.86 12.05
C SER A 182 -9.31 8.30 13.36
N ALA A 183 -8.02 8.67 13.35
CA ALA A 183 -7.32 9.17 14.53
C ALA A 183 -7.87 10.53 14.97
N LEU A 184 -8.10 11.45 14.02
CA LEU A 184 -8.69 12.77 14.29
C LEU A 184 -10.10 12.66 14.90
N ASN A 185 -10.95 11.78 14.36
CA ASN A 185 -12.29 11.57 14.91
C ASN A 185 -12.25 11.01 16.34
N ASN A 186 -11.29 10.12 16.62
CA ASN A 186 -11.11 9.56 17.95
C ASN A 186 -10.62 10.61 18.96
N LEU A 187 -9.67 11.46 18.54
CA LEU A 187 -9.20 12.59 19.34
C LEU A 187 -10.33 13.59 19.66
N ASP A 188 -11.12 14.00 18.66
CA ASP A 188 -12.26 14.89 18.85
C ASP A 188 -13.29 14.30 19.85
N THR A 189 -13.52 12.99 19.78
CA THR A 189 -14.42 12.30 20.71
C THR A 189 -13.90 12.36 22.15
N LYS A 190 -12.59 12.13 22.37
CA LYS A 190 -11.95 12.22 23.69
C LYS A 190 -11.99 13.66 24.25
N LEU A 191 -11.68 14.65 23.43
CA LEU A 191 -11.74 16.06 23.86
C LEU A 191 -13.16 16.48 24.25
N LYS A 192 -14.18 15.97 23.56
CA LYS A 192 -15.58 16.22 23.91
C LYS A 192 -16.00 15.55 25.21
N SER A 193 -15.52 14.33 25.50
CA SER A 193 -15.81 13.68 26.79
C SER A 193 -15.17 14.40 27.96
N ASP A 194 -13.93 14.88 27.80
CA ASP A 194 -13.17 15.53 28.86
C ASP A 194 -13.74 16.91 29.21
N ASN A 195 -14.28 17.63 28.23
CA ASN A 195 -14.95 18.91 28.46
C ASN A 195 -16.36 18.78 29.07
N ALA A 196 -16.93 17.57 29.09
CA ALA A 196 -18.26 17.29 29.63
C ALA A 196 -18.23 16.74 31.06
N SER A 197 -17.04 16.42 31.60
CA SER A 197 -16.80 15.98 32.98
C SER A 197 -16.31 17.11 33.87
#